data_AF-A0A2E1R9X6-F1
#
_entry.id   AF-A0A2E1R9X6-F1
#
_cell.length_a   1.000
_cell.length_b   1.000
_cell.length_c   1.000
_cell.angle_alpha   90.00
_cell.angle_beta   90.00
_cell.angle_gamma   90.00
#
_symmetry.space_group_name_H-M   'P 1'
#
loop_
_entity.id
_entity.type
_entity.pdbx_description
1 polymer ?
#
loop_
_entity_poly.entity_id
_entity_poly.type
_entity_poly.pdbx_seq_one_letter_code
_entity_poly.pdbx_strand_id
1 'polypeptide(L)'
;MAKQSKLTIQTFLAASEMIAAHLRIKEADRWSAQISQLKFVSFSQAYPEVSQEQFLWASEQFVQTTTNKDFLRYPTWDELMTFLYRIENGKPNRSWGFKETLPQMCQPVPNQLALMPPKPASNYEPPDKENKQAYKTFRSNRALKGGN
;
A
#
# COMPACT_ATOMS: atom_id res chain seq x y z
N MET A 1 -2.81 24.40 1.50
CA MET A 1 -2.49 22.96 1.69
C MET A 1 -3.77 22.26 2.10
N ALA A 2 -4.22 21.25 1.36
CA ALA A 2 -5.45 20.52 1.71
C ALA A 2 -5.23 19.73 3.00
N LYS A 3 -6.11 19.91 3.97
CA LYS A 3 -6.13 19.11 5.21
C LYS A 3 -6.78 17.77 4.86
N GLN A 4 -6.01 16.69 4.84
CA GLN A 4 -6.58 15.35 4.66
C GLN A 4 -7.39 14.95 5.91
N SER A 5 -8.56 14.36 5.67
CA SER A 5 -9.50 14.04 6.73
C SER A 5 -9.18 12.68 7.32
N LYS A 6 -9.28 12.55 8.65
CA LYS A 6 -9.16 11.23 9.31
C LYS A 6 -10.30 10.34 8.84
N LEU A 7 -10.03 9.05 8.60
CA LEU A 7 -11.05 8.09 8.23
C LEU A 7 -12.17 8.03 9.27
N THR A 8 -13.41 8.22 8.81
CA THR A 8 -14.62 8.11 9.64
C THR A 8 -15.26 6.74 9.46
N ILE A 9 -16.04 6.32 10.45
CA ILE A 9 -16.81 5.08 10.34
C ILE A 9 -17.82 5.12 9.19
N GLN A 10 -18.45 6.27 8.94
CA GLN A 10 -19.44 6.39 7.86
C GLN A 10 -18.80 6.14 6.50
N THR A 11 -17.61 6.71 6.26
CA THR A 11 -16.84 6.47 5.03
C THR A 11 -16.40 5.01 4.92
N PHE A 12 -15.93 4.43 6.03
CA PHE A 12 -15.53 3.03 6.06
C PHE A 12 -16.68 2.09 5.68
N LEU A 13 -17.87 2.33 6.23
CA LEU A 13 -19.09 1.57 5.92
C LEU A 13 -19.49 1.72 4.46
N ALA A 14 -19.48 2.95 3.94
CA ALA A 14 -19.83 3.22 2.54
C ALA A 14 -18.90 2.49 1.55
N ALA A 15 -17.60 2.51 1.80
CA ALA A 15 -16.63 1.79 0.97
C ALA A 15 -16.79 0.26 1.09
N SER A 16 -17.06 -0.24 2.29
CA SER A 16 -17.31 -1.67 2.53
C SER A 16 -18.56 -2.14 1.78
N GLU A 17 -19.62 -1.34 1.77
CA GLU A 17 -20.84 -1.63 1.03
C GLU A 17 -20.61 -1.60 -0.49
N MET A 18 -19.85 -0.63 -0.99
CA MET A 18 -19.43 -0.57 -2.40
C MET A 18 -18.69 -1.86 -2.82
N ILE A 19 -17.73 -2.31 -2.02
CA ILE A 19 -17.01 -3.57 -2.26
C ILE A 19 -17.96 -4.77 -2.20
N ALA A 20 -18.85 -4.83 -1.22
CA ALA A 20 -19.82 -5.91 -1.08
C ALA A 20 -20.75 -6.02 -2.30
N ALA A 21 -21.21 -4.88 -2.81
CA ALA A 21 -22.04 -4.79 -4.01
C ALA A 21 -21.29 -5.27 -5.26
N HIS A 22 -20.03 -4.84 -5.46
CA HIS A 22 -19.20 -5.31 -6.57
C HIS A 22 -18.99 -6.82 -6.54
N LEU A 23 -18.69 -7.36 -5.36
CA LEU A 23 -18.46 -8.79 -5.15
C LEU A 23 -19.75 -9.63 -5.08
N ARG A 24 -20.92 -8.99 -5.17
CA ARG A 24 -22.25 -9.62 -5.07
C ARG A 24 -22.42 -10.45 -3.78
N ILE A 25 -21.85 -9.97 -2.68
CA ILE A 25 -22.03 -10.58 -1.36
C ILE A 25 -23.50 -10.40 -0.95
N LYS A 26 -24.17 -11.51 -0.66
CA LYS A 26 -25.58 -11.51 -0.23
C LYS A 26 -25.73 -10.74 1.06
N GLU A 27 -26.87 -10.08 1.24
CA GLU A 27 -27.14 -9.28 2.44
C GLU A 27 -26.95 -10.06 3.75
N ALA A 28 -27.37 -11.33 3.77
CA ALA A 28 -27.18 -12.23 4.91
C ALA A 28 -25.71 -12.52 5.25
N ASP A 29 -24.81 -12.41 4.26
CA ASP A 29 -23.37 -12.65 4.39
C ASP A 29 -22.57 -11.35 4.59
N ARG A 30 -23.23 -10.19 4.57
CA ARG A 30 -22.59 -8.91 4.85
C ARG A 30 -22.22 -8.81 6.33
N TRP A 31 -21.26 -7.96 6.63
CA TRP A 31 -20.93 -7.66 8.02
C TRP A 31 -22.13 -7.02 8.72
N SER A 32 -22.49 -7.57 9.88
CA SER A 32 -23.43 -6.90 10.78
C SER A 32 -22.87 -5.54 11.22
N ALA A 33 -23.73 -4.68 11.78
CA ALA A 33 -23.29 -3.40 12.32
C ALA A 33 -22.17 -3.57 13.37
N GLN A 34 -22.26 -4.58 14.24
CA GLN A 34 -21.24 -4.87 15.24
C GLN A 34 -19.92 -5.32 14.60
N ILE A 35 -19.97 -6.21 13.60
CA ILE A 35 -18.75 -6.66 12.90
C ILE A 35 -18.11 -5.48 12.17
N SER A 36 -18.91 -4.64 11.51
CA SER A 36 -18.41 -3.48 10.80
C SER A 36 -17.70 -2.48 11.73
N GLN A 37 -18.23 -2.25 12.93
CA GLN A 37 -17.58 -1.45 13.96
C GLN A 37 -16.21 -2.04 14.37
N LEU A 38 -16.15 -3.35 14.60
CA LEU A 38 -14.91 -4.04 14.95
C LEU A 38 -13.88 -3.98 13.81
N LYS A 39 -14.33 -4.12 12.56
CA LYS A 39 -13.50 -4.00 11.37
C LYS A 39 -12.92 -2.59 11.21
N PHE A 40 -13.75 -1.56 11.44
CA PHE A 40 -13.29 -0.17 11.43
C PHE A 40 -12.22 0.10 12.50
N VAL A 41 -12.43 -0.37 13.74
CA VAL A 41 -11.45 -0.22 14.83
C VAL A 41 -10.16 -0.98 14.50
N SER A 42 -10.26 -2.22 14.03
CA SER A 42 -9.11 -3.03 13.61
C SER A 42 -8.28 -2.33 12.53
N PHE A 43 -8.96 -1.80 11.50
CA PHE A 43 -8.28 -1.06 10.43
C PHE A 43 -7.60 0.21 10.95
N SER A 44 -8.31 1.01 11.74
CA SER A 44 -7.81 2.29 12.27
C SER A 44 -6.61 2.12 13.20
N GLN A 45 -6.53 0.98 13.91
CA GLN A 45 -5.38 0.63 14.74
C GLN A 45 -4.19 0.13 13.91
N ALA A 46 -4.45 -0.64 12.85
CA ALA A 46 -3.41 -1.18 11.99
C ALA A 46 -2.77 -0.11 11.09
N TYR A 47 -3.57 0.84 10.57
CA TYR A 47 -3.15 1.89 9.64
C TYR A 47 -3.65 3.26 10.10
N PRO A 48 -3.18 3.76 11.26
CA PRO A 48 -3.64 5.03 11.83
C PRO A 48 -3.30 6.24 10.95
N GLU A 49 -2.32 6.11 10.05
CA GLU A 49 -1.93 7.15 9.12
C GLU A 49 -2.83 7.26 7.89
N VAL A 50 -3.67 6.27 7.58
CA VAL A 50 -4.44 6.27 6.33
C VAL A 50 -5.60 7.27 6.45
N SER A 51 -5.66 8.21 5.51
CA SER A 51 -6.73 9.21 5.44
C SER A 51 -8.00 8.65 4.78
N GLN A 52 -9.08 9.40 4.91
CA GLN A 52 -10.36 9.08 4.29
C GLN A 52 -10.24 8.96 2.76
N GLU A 53 -9.55 9.92 2.14
CA GLU A 53 -9.38 10.00 0.69
C GLU A 53 -8.56 8.81 0.18
N GLN A 54 -7.49 8.45 0.90
CA GLN A 54 -6.66 7.29 0.59
C GLN A 54 -7.42 5.97 0.69
N PHE A 55 -8.22 5.79 1.75
CA PHE A 55 -9.01 4.58 1.96
C PHE A 55 -10.08 4.38 0.87
N LEU A 56 -10.80 5.45 0.52
CA LEU A 56 -11.79 5.43 -0.56
C LEU A 56 -11.13 5.08 -1.89
N TRP A 57 -10.05 5.78 -2.22
CA TRP A 57 -9.34 5.52 -3.47
C TRP A 57 -8.81 4.08 -3.56
N ALA A 58 -8.22 3.55 -2.49
CA ALA A 58 -7.77 2.15 -2.44
C ALA A 58 -8.92 1.17 -2.66
N SER A 59 -10.10 1.45 -2.08
CA SER A 59 -11.31 0.63 -2.25
C SER A 59 -11.82 0.67 -3.69
N GLU A 60 -11.79 1.85 -4.34
CA GLU A 60 -12.15 1.99 -5.76
C GLU A 60 -11.17 1.25 -6.67
N GLN A 61 -9.87 1.35 -6.42
CA GLN A 61 -8.86 0.63 -7.19
C GLN A 61 -9.03 -0.89 -7.05
N PHE A 62 -9.38 -1.37 -5.86
CA PHE A 62 -9.70 -2.78 -5.65
C PHE A 62 -10.89 -3.22 -6.51
N VAL A 63 -11.99 -2.46 -6.50
CA VAL A 63 -13.17 -2.74 -7.32
C VAL A 63 -12.85 -2.73 -8.81
N GLN A 64 -12.04 -1.77 -9.29
CA GLN A 64 -11.69 -1.66 -10.71
C GLN A 64 -10.76 -2.77 -11.21
N THR A 65 -9.88 -3.27 -10.34
CA THR A 65 -8.86 -4.28 -10.71
C THR A 65 -9.32 -5.71 -10.45
N THR A 66 -10.26 -5.92 -9.53
CA THR A 66 -10.78 -7.25 -9.22
C THR A 66 -11.80 -7.67 -10.27
N THR A 67 -11.56 -8.79 -10.95
CA THR A 67 -12.54 -9.33 -11.89
C THR A 67 -13.64 -10.09 -11.16
N ASN A 68 -14.86 -10.07 -11.70
CA ASN A 68 -16.04 -10.74 -11.14
C ASN A 68 -15.88 -12.26 -10.91
N LYS A 69 -14.78 -12.87 -11.37
CA LYS A 69 -14.53 -14.31 -11.24
C LYS A 69 -13.70 -14.67 -10.01
N ASP A 70 -13.04 -13.70 -9.39
CA ASP A 70 -11.91 -14.02 -8.52
C ASP A 70 -12.30 -14.27 -7.07
N PHE A 71 -13.30 -13.58 -6.49
CA PHE A 71 -13.61 -13.73 -5.05
C PHE A 71 -15.07 -13.39 -4.66
N LEU A 72 -15.63 -14.17 -3.72
CA LEU A 72 -16.88 -13.89 -2.97
C LEU A 72 -16.60 -13.36 -1.55
N ARG A 73 -15.41 -12.81 -1.30
CA ARG A 73 -15.00 -12.34 0.04
C ARG A 73 -14.52 -10.90 0.01
N TYR A 74 -14.72 -10.21 1.13
CA TYR A 74 -14.09 -8.91 1.37
C TYR A 74 -12.55 -9.00 1.24
N PRO A 75 -11.90 -7.92 0.77
CA PRO A 75 -10.45 -7.84 0.75
C PRO A 75 -9.90 -7.85 2.18
N THR A 76 -8.69 -8.37 2.31
CA THR A 76 -7.85 -8.14 3.47
C THR A 76 -7.35 -6.70 3.48
N TRP A 77 -6.91 -6.22 4.64
CA TRP A 77 -6.30 -4.90 4.72
C TRP A 77 -5.06 -4.80 3.84
N ASP A 78 -4.19 -5.82 3.85
CA ASP A 78 -3.00 -5.82 3.01
C ASP A 78 -3.33 -5.72 1.52
N GLU A 79 -4.36 -6.43 1.04
CA GLU A 79 -4.83 -6.34 -0.36
C GLU A 79 -5.23 -4.91 -0.72
N LEU A 80 -6.02 -4.22 0.12
CA LEU A 80 -6.36 -2.82 -0.11
C LEU A 80 -5.13 -1.91 -0.04
N MET A 81 -4.23 -2.18 0.90
CA MET A 81 -3.06 -1.35 1.16
C MET A 81 -1.98 -1.51 0.08
N THR A 82 -2.02 -2.57 -0.74
CA THR A 82 -1.15 -2.68 -1.93
C THR A 82 -1.30 -1.52 -2.89
N PHE A 83 -2.46 -0.86 -2.96
CA PHE A 83 -2.66 0.30 -3.85
C PHE A 83 -1.90 1.52 -3.36
N LEU A 84 -1.77 1.70 -2.04
CA LEU A 84 -1.20 2.88 -1.40
C LEU A 84 0.31 2.78 -1.13
N TYR A 85 0.77 1.65 -0.63
CA TYR A 85 2.16 1.47 -0.19
C TYR A 85 3.05 0.87 -1.27
N ARG A 86 4.36 1.10 -1.14
CA ARG A 86 5.35 0.35 -1.91
C ARG A 86 5.19 -1.14 -1.60
N ILE A 87 5.46 -1.98 -2.60
CA ILE A 87 5.19 -3.41 -2.53
C ILE A 87 6.52 -4.16 -2.53
N GLU A 88 6.60 -5.20 -1.71
CA GLU A 88 7.68 -6.18 -1.71
C GLU A 88 7.04 -7.58 -1.79
N ASN A 89 7.41 -8.37 -2.80
CA ASN A 89 6.86 -9.72 -3.00
C ASN A 89 5.32 -9.79 -3.00
N GLY A 90 4.65 -8.79 -3.58
CA GLY A 90 3.18 -8.74 -3.64
C GLY A 90 2.48 -8.27 -2.35
N LYS A 91 3.23 -7.91 -1.31
CA LYS A 91 2.67 -7.40 -0.04
C LYS A 91 3.03 -5.93 0.18
N PRO A 92 2.14 -5.13 0.78
CA PRO A 92 2.45 -3.74 1.08
C PRO A 92 3.53 -3.67 2.16
N ASN A 93 4.62 -2.96 1.87
CA ASN A 93 5.67 -2.68 2.84
C ASN A 93 5.49 -1.27 3.40
N ARG A 94 4.78 -1.20 4.55
CA ARG A 94 4.48 0.04 5.26
C ARG A 94 5.74 0.80 5.69
N SER A 95 6.85 0.11 5.95
CA SER A 95 8.11 0.76 6.35
C SER A 95 8.86 1.45 5.20
N TRP A 96 8.51 1.13 3.96
CA TRP A 96 9.11 1.72 2.77
C TRP A 96 8.41 3.01 2.31
N GLY A 97 7.25 3.33 2.89
CA GLY A 97 6.50 4.52 2.52
C GLY A 97 5.35 4.24 1.55
N PHE A 98 4.58 5.30 1.31
CA PHE A 98 3.59 5.36 0.24
C PHE A 98 4.27 5.33 -1.15
N LYS A 99 3.51 4.96 -2.19
CA LYS A 99 3.97 5.05 -3.58
C LYS A 99 4.11 6.52 -3.99
N GLU A 100 5.12 6.80 -4.80
CA GLU A 100 5.34 8.14 -5.36
C GLU A 100 4.31 8.47 -6.44
N THR A 101 3.78 7.44 -7.11
CA THR A 101 2.83 7.53 -8.24
C THR A 101 1.38 7.74 -7.82
N LEU A 102 1.12 8.01 -6.52
CA LEU A 102 -0.25 8.23 -6.06
C LEU A 102 -0.84 9.52 -6.67
N PRO A 103 -2.16 9.55 -6.94
CA PRO A 103 -2.84 10.78 -7.31
C PRO A 103 -2.63 11.87 -6.26
N GLN A 104 -2.64 13.14 -6.68
CA GLN A 104 -2.35 14.28 -5.80
C GLN A 104 -3.21 14.30 -4.53
N MET A 105 -4.48 13.90 -4.62
CA MET A 105 -5.39 13.82 -3.46
C MET A 105 -4.99 12.75 -2.43
N CYS A 106 -4.27 11.71 -2.86
CA CYS A 106 -3.83 10.58 -2.04
C CYS A 106 -2.37 10.69 -1.58
N GLN A 107 -1.64 11.72 -2.01
CA GLN A 107 -0.26 11.94 -1.60
C GLN A 107 -0.18 12.13 -0.07
N PRO A 108 0.78 11.48 0.63
CA PRO A 108 0.85 11.55 2.07
C PRO A 108 1.30 12.93 2.55
N VAL A 109 0.71 13.39 3.67
CA VAL A 109 1.14 14.62 4.35
C VAL A 109 2.20 14.31 5.43
N PRO A 110 3.03 15.29 5.84
CA PRO A 110 4.12 15.05 6.80
C PRO A 110 3.67 14.36 8.10
N ASN A 111 2.48 14.69 8.62
CA ASN A 111 1.93 14.08 9.82
C ASN A 111 1.65 12.57 9.66
N GLN A 112 1.28 12.13 8.46
CA GLN A 112 1.05 10.71 8.19
C GLN A 112 2.37 9.95 8.14
N LEU A 113 3.40 10.55 7.52
CA LEU A 113 4.74 9.96 7.46
C LEU A 113 5.34 9.74 8.86
N ALA A 114 5.04 10.64 9.81
CA ALA A 114 5.46 10.51 11.21
C ALA A 114 4.76 9.35 11.97
N LEU A 115 3.60 8.89 11.49
CA LEU A 115 2.84 7.78 12.08
C LEU A 115 3.23 6.41 11.49
N MET A 116 4.09 6.40 10.46
CA MET A 116 4.55 5.18 9.81
C MET A 116 5.58 4.45 10.70
N PRO A 117 5.65 3.11 10.61
CA PRO A 117 6.68 2.36 11.29
C PRO A 117 8.05 2.82 10.80
N PRO A 118 9.06 2.85 11.68
CA PRO A 118 10.40 3.25 11.29
C PRO A 118 10.88 2.36 10.14
N LYS A 119 11.57 2.96 9.17
CA LYS A 119 12.22 2.21 8.11
C LYS A 119 13.19 1.22 8.75
N PRO A 120 13.16 -0.08 8.40
CA PRO A 120 14.12 -1.02 8.92
C PRO A 120 15.52 -0.50 8.63
N ALA A 121 16.39 -0.57 9.63
CA ALA A 121 17.80 -0.28 9.44
C ALA A 121 18.28 -1.13 8.26
N SER A 122 18.90 -0.47 7.29
CA SER A 122 19.48 -1.16 6.14
C SER A 122 20.45 -2.23 6.67
N ASN A 123 20.21 -3.50 6.32
CA ASN A 123 21.18 -4.58 6.59
C ASN A 123 22.45 -4.44 5.73
N TYR A 124 22.46 -3.50 4.77
CA TYR A 124 23.72 -3.08 4.17
C TYR A 124 24.50 -2.32 5.24
N GLU A 125 25.60 -2.92 5.68
CA GLU A 125 26.66 -2.19 6.36
C GLU A 125 26.97 -0.92 5.55
N PRO A 126 27.17 0.23 6.22
CA PRO A 126 27.65 1.42 5.54
C PRO A 126 28.88 1.02 4.72
N PRO A 127 29.00 1.48 3.46
CA PRO A 127 30.09 1.06 2.60
C PRO A 127 31.41 1.28 3.32
N ASP A 128 32.17 0.19 3.45
CA ASP A 128 33.48 0.18 4.09
C ASP A 128 34.33 1.31 3.47
N LYS A 129 34.64 2.33 4.27
CA LYS A 129 35.38 3.52 3.82
C LYS A 129 36.78 3.15 3.34
N GLU A 130 37.29 1.99 3.73
CA GLU A 130 38.65 1.54 3.42
C GLU A 130 38.70 0.59 2.23
N ASN A 131 37.59 -0.05 1.86
CA ASN A 131 37.57 -1.03 0.77
C ASN A 131 37.22 -0.41 -0.59
N LYS A 132 38.17 0.36 -1.15
CA LYS A 132 38.10 0.89 -2.53
C LYS A 132 38.01 -0.18 -3.62
N GLN A 133 38.20 -1.47 -3.28
CA GLN A 133 38.19 -2.58 -4.25
C GLN A 133 36.81 -3.22 -4.45
N ALA A 134 35.84 -2.99 -3.55
CA ALA A 134 34.48 -3.50 -3.69
C ALA A 134 33.72 -2.92 -4.90
N TYR A 135 34.20 -1.80 -5.47
CA TYR A 135 33.64 -1.11 -6.62
C TYR A 135 34.48 -1.27 -7.90
N LYS A 136 35.07 -2.44 -8.15
CA LYS A 136 35.56 -2.72 -9.51
C LYS A 136 34.34 -2.97 -10.41
N THR A 137 33.85 -1.89 -11.01
CA THR A 137 32.97 -1.93 -12.18
C THR A 137 33.50 -2.98 -13.16
N PHE A 138 32.67 -3.93 -13.55
CA PHE A 138 32.97 -4.87 -14.63
C PHE A 138 33.41 -4.05 -15.85
N ARG A 139 34.72 -4.00 -16.11
CA ARG A 139 35.23 -3.57 -17.42
C ARG A 139 34.89 -4.71 -18.37
N SER A 140 33.84 -4.53 -19.16
CA SER A 140 33.57 -5.35 -20.33
C SER A 140 34.76 -5.22 -21.28
N ASN A 141 35.68 -6.19 -21.21
CA ASN A 141 36.71 -6.37 -22.22
C ASN A 141 36.01 -6.85 -23.51
N ARG A 142 35.49 -5.91 -24.30
CA ARG A 142 35.20 -6.14 -25.72
C ARG A 142 36.24 -5.42 -26.56
N ALA A 143 37.47 -5.93 -26.49
CA ALA A 143 38.44 -5.72 -27.55
C ALA A 143 38.13 -6.71 -28.67
N LEU A 144 37.18 -6.38 -29.55
CA LEU A 144 37.11 -7.00 -30.88
C LEU A 144 38.21 -6.34 -31.71
N LYS A 145 39.41 -6.93 -31.66
CA LYS A 145 40.45 -6.71 -32.68
C LYS A 145 39.87 -7.12 -34.03
N GLY A 146 40.01 -6.25 -35.02
CA GLY A 146 39.70 -6.57 -36.40
C GLY A 146 40.67 -7.58 -37.02
N GLY A 147 40.26 -8.09 -38.18
CA GLY A 147 41.14 -8.64 -39.22
C GLY A 147 41.25 -10.16 -39.26
N ASN A 148 40.43 -10.80 -40.09
CA ASN A 148 40.90 -11.41 -41.34
C ASN A 148 39.75 -11.53 -42.34
#